data_AF-A0A0F9HVI7-F1
#
_entry.id   AF-A0A0F9HVI7-F1
#
_cell.length_a   1.000
_cell.length_b   1.000
_cell.length_c   1.000
_cell.angle_alpha   90.00
_cell.angle_beta   90.00
_cell.angle_gamma   90.00
#
_symmetry.space_group_name_H-M   'P 1'
#
loop_
_entity.id
_entity.type
_entity.pdbx_description
1 polymer ?
#
loop_
_entity_poly.entity_id
_entity_poly.type
_entity_poly.pdbx_seq_one_letter_code
_entity_poly.pdbx_strand_id
1 'polypeptide(L)'
;DGTALFAARAPTDQQANFILQANANFRLSAPIFKGERSRDTAASPAPVQDTDILFNLTGSGWDGSSYKFASNIDMEAAGTFSASSRPSRIIFRTMAVGTTTIQTRVTVDSTGNIGFGETAPETLLEMTGATPYLTLHNDTHEDSDGGRESRLNFKGEQSGGEETTLARMEIGHDGAADDEKGKIVLSTNDGSDADTPTDHVKIDAAGNIYLGDLGGTNQTVIETDGTIRFDGAATVFNDLVVPLSSARVPAANAPSWDSFVGNLNAYTYDLNDFQEFSTELAHSYKNATLIEFHIHGAVNGSNVDERTIKFEIEYSIADVPAEDGFGDVFPATTTINAELTIPALTTDLTGFTLDIGDDTSGSFIQGAIVKGRLRRIASTGTEPTSDPFLTEVGLHIESDTIGTRTSTAK
;
A
#
# COMPACT_ATOMS: atom_id res chain seq x y z
N ASP A 1 -64.46 22.25 -4.73
CA ASP A 1 -64.70 21.54 -6.00
C ASP A 1 -63.36 21.45 -6.71
N GLY A 2 -62.95 20.28 -7.20
CA GLY A 2 -61.61 20.07 -7.78
C GLY A 2 -61.39 20.74 -9.15
N THR A 3 -62.06 21.87 -9.40
CA THR A 3 -61.96 22.65 -10.62
C THR A 3 -60.69 23.48 -10.59
N ALA A 4 -59.94 23.47 -11.68
CA ALA A 4 -58.73 24.27 -11.78
C ALA A 4 -59.10 25.77 -11.68
N LEU A 5 -58.46 26.48 -10.76
CA LEU A 5 -58.66 27.93 -10.61
C LEU A 5 -58.07 28.70 -11.81
N PHE A 6 -56.95 28.22 -12.35
CA PHE A 6 -56.31 28.76 -13.54
C PHE A 6 -55.88 27.62 -14.46
N ALA A 7 -56.20 27.73 -15.75
CA ALA A 7 -55.73 26.83 -16.79
C ALA A 7 -55.28 27.66 -18.00
N ALA A 8 -54.04 27.46 -18.45
CA ALA A 8 -53.53 28.03 -19.68
C ALA A 8 -53.40 26.91 -20.72
N ARG A 9 -54.04 27.07 -21.88
CA ARG A 9 -53.99 26.09 -22.98
C ARG A 9 -53.83 26.81 -24.31
N ALA A 10 -52.78 26.48 -25.04
CA ALA A 10 -52.62 26.94 -26.41
C ALA A 10 -53.51 26.11 -27.36
N PRO A 11 -54.21 26.75 -28.33
CA PRO A 11 -55.10 26.04 -29.25
C PRO A 11 -54.40 25.39 -30.45
N THR A 12 -53.13 25.70 -30.69
CA THR A 12 -52.28 25.20 -31.80
C THR A 12 -50.86 24.96 -31.28
N ASP A 13 -49.88 24.67 -32.16
CA ASP A 13 -48.45 24.47 -31.85
C ASP A 13 -47.76 25.74 -31.30
N GLN A 14 -48.30 26.27 -30.20
CA GLN A 14 -47.81 27.44 -29.49
C GLN A 14 -47.69 27.14 -27.99
N GLN A 15 -46.90 27.95 -27.30
CA GLN A 15 -46.66 27.79 -25.87
C GLN A 15 -47.86 28.27 -25.05
N ALA A 16 -48.12 27.59 -23.93
CA ALA A 16 -49.02 28.07 -22.88
C ALA A 16 -48.17 28.55 -21.70
N ASN A 17 -48.14 29.86 -21.46
CA ASN A 17 -47.30 30.47 -20.44
C ASN A 17 -48.11 30.90 -19.22
N PHE A 18 -47.50 30.78 -18.04
CA PHE A 18 -47.96 31.40 -16.82
C PHE A 18 -46.80 32.22 -16.24
N ILE A 19 -46.99 33.53 -16.09
CA ILE A 19 -45.92 34.47 -15.71
C ILE A 19 -46.31 35.14 -14.39
N LEU A 20 -45.41 35.02 -13.40
CA LEU A 20 -45.42 35.84 -12.19
C LEU A 20 -44.20 36.75 -12.23
N GLN A 21 -44.41 38.07 -12.12
CA GLN A 21 -43.34 39.05 -12.22
C GLN A 21 -43.32 39.95 -10.98
N ALA A 22 -42.12 40.23 -10.47
CA ALA A 22 -41.87 41.21 -9.43
C ALA A 22 -40.60 42.00 -9.77
N ASN A 23 -40.58 43.29 -9.43
CA ASN A 23 -39.39 44.13 -9.52
C ASN A 23 -39.01 44.55 -8.09
N ALA A 24 -37.79 44.23 -7.65
CA ALA A 24 -37.37 44.53 -6.27
C ALA A 24 -35.85 44.72 -6.14
N ASN A 25 -35.46 45.57 -5.17
CA ASN A 25 -34.06 45.84 -4.82
C ASN A 25 -33.57 45.04 -3.58
N PHE A 26 -34.43 44.21 -3.00
CA PHE A 26 -34.13 43.42 -1.81
C PHE A 26 -34.08 41.92 -2.14
N ARG A 27 -33.07 41.21 -1.59
CA ARG A 27 -32.79 39.78 -1.86
C ARG A 27 -33.99 38.85 -1.65
N LEU A 28 -34.93 39.20 -0.76
CA LEU A 28 -36.05 38.32 -0.38
C LEU A 28 -37.39 38.67 -1.06
N SER A 29 -37.43 39.66 -1.96
CA SER A 29 -38.65 40.03 -2.68
C SER A 29 -38.67 39.37 -4.06
N ALA A 30 -39.46 38.31 -4.21
CA ALA A 30 -39.54 37.52 -5.44
C ALA A 30 -40.98 37.05 -5.72
N PRO A 31 -41.29 36.65 -6.97
CA PRO A 31 -42.46 35.83 -7.26
C PRO A 31 -42.34 34.47 -6.55
N ILE A 32 -43.44 33.97 -5.96
CA ILE A 32 -43.43 32.72 -5.19
C ILE A 32 -44.59 31.83 -5.62
N PHE A 33 -44.29 30.56 -5.93
CA PHE A 33 -45.27 29.49 -5.87
C PHE A 33 -45.21 28.85 -4.49
N LYS A 34 -46.32 28.88 -3.75
CA LYS A 34 -46.40 28.38 -2.39
C LYS A 34 -47.52 27.35 -2.27
N GLY A 35 -47.18 26.17 -1.79
CA GLY A 35 -48.16 25.25 -1.23
C GLY A 35 -48.38 25.55 0.25
N GLU A 36 -49.65 25.68 0.65
CA GLU A 36 -50.06 25.73 2.05
C GLU A 36 -51.09 24.63 2.28
N ARG A 37 -50.69 23.61 3.03
CA ARG A 37 -51.57 22.51 3.40
C ARG A 37 -51.72 22.47 4.91
N SER A 38 -52.96 22.31 5.35
CA SER A 38 -53.31 21.84 6.69
C SER A 38 -54.17 20.59 6.56
N ARG A 39 -54.28 19.81 7.64
CA ARG A 39 -55.34 18.83 7.78
C ARG A 39 -56.62 19.50 8.27
N ASP A 40 -57.70 18.72 8.30
CA ASP A 40 -59.06 19.14 8.69
C ASP A 40 -59.61 20.28 7.83
N THR A 41 -60.15 21.33 8.44
CA THR A 41 -60.92 22.37 7.73
C THR A 41 -60.21 23.70 7.78
N ALA A 42 -60.50 24.59 6.84
CA ALA A 42 -59.98 25.95 6.86
C ALA A 42 -60.38 26.73 8.14
N ALA A 43 -61.52 26.40 8.75
CA ALA A 43 -61.99 27.03 9.98
C ALA A 43 -61.32 26.46 11.25
N SER A 44 -60.78 25.24 11.18
CA SER A 44 -60.10 24.55 12.27
C SER A 44 -59.01 23.66 11.68
N PRO A 45 -57.85 24.24 11.32
CA PRO A 45 -56.78 23.49 10.67
C PRO A 45 -56.01 22.66 11.69
N ALA A 46 -55.69 21.42 11.31
CA ALA A 46 -54.79 20.56 12.07
C ALA A 46 -53.39 20.49 11.41
N PRO A 47 -52.34 20.16 12.19
CA PRO A 47 -51.00 19.96 11.64
C PRO A 47 -50.96 18.86 10.58
N VAL A 48 -50.10 19.05 9.58
CA VAL A 48 -49.72 17.99 8.65
C VAL A 48 -48.95 16.89 9.38
N GLN A 49 -49.06 15.67 8.86
CA GLN A 49 -48.43 14.45 9.35
C GLN A 49 -47.42 13.93 8.34
N ASP A 50 -46.62 12.93 8.73
CA ASP A 50 -45.70 12.26 7.81
C ASP A 50 -46.40 11.83 6.52
N THR A 51 -45.70 11.94 5.38
CA THR A 51 -46.17 11.68 4.01
C THR A 51 -47.20 12.66 3.44
N ASP A 52 -47.65 13.67 4.20
CA ASP A 52 -48.51 14.71 3.63
C ASP A 52 -47.74 15.53 2.59
N ILE A 53 -48.21 15.50 1.34
CA ILE A 53 -47.72 16.36 0.26
C ILE A 53 -48.12 17.81 0.55
N LEU A 54 -47.14 18.66 0.82
CA LEU A 54 -47.28 20.10 1.07
C LEU A 54 -47.42 20.87 -0.23
N PHE A 55 -46.67 20.45 -1.25
CA PHE A 55 -46.66 21.01 -2.59
C PHE A 55 -46.17 19.96 -3.58
N ASN A 56 -46.70 19.97 -4.79
CA ASN A 56 -46.33 19.02 -5.84
C ASN A 56 -46.23 19.74 -7.18
N LEU A 57 -45.23 19.34 -7.97
CA LEU A 57 -45.08 19.68 -9.37
C LEU A 57 -45.22 18.40 -10.20
N THR A 58 -46.17 18.37 -11.13
CA THR A 58 -46.54 17.17 -11.88
C THR A 58 -46.40 17.36 -13.38
N GLY A 59 -45.76 16.39 -14.03
CA GLY A 59 -45.77 16.21 -15.48
C GLY A 59 -46.80 15.16 -15.90
N SER A 60 -47.62 15.50 -16.89
CA SER A 60 -48.54 14.56 -17.55
C SER A 60 -48.37 14.62 -19.07
N GLY A 61 -48.55 13.49 -19.75
CA GLY A 61 -48.48 13.38 -21.22
C GLY A 61 -49.73 12.73 -21.81
N TRP A 62 -50.08 13.06 -23.05
CA TRP A 62 -51.17 12.39 -23.78
C TRP A 62 -50.67 11.07 -24.36
N ASP A 63 -51.35 9.97 -24.06
CA ASP A 63 -50.96 8.62 -24.51
C ASP A 63 -51.67 8.14 -25.78
N GLY A 64 -52.48 9.01 -26.40
CA GLY A 64 -53.37 8.64 -27.51
C GLY A 64 -54.85 8.59 -27.11
N SER A 65 -55.18 8.46 -25.82
CA SER A 65 -56.56 8.38 -25.32
C SER A 65 -56.85 9.29 -24.13
N SER A 66 -55.87 9.57 -23.27
CA SER A 66 -56.03 10.45 -22.10
C SER A 66 -54.70 11.06 -21.68
N TYR A 67 -54.76 12.14 -20.91
CA TYR A 67 -53.56 12.61 -20.20
C TYR A 67 -53.24 11.65 -19.05
N LYS A 68 -51.99 11.20 -19.01
CA LYS A 68 -51.44 10.29 -18.00
C LYS A 68 -50.35 11.00 -17.21
N PHE A 69 -50.42 10.84 -15.90
CA PHE A 69 -49.36 11.20 -14.98
C PHE A 69 -48.07 10.43 -15.30
N ALA A 70 -46.92 11.12 -15.34
CA ALA A 70 -45.65 10.52 -15.79
C ALA A 70 -44.49 10.74 -14.79
N SER A 71 -44.45 11.89 -14.13
CA SER A 71 -43.35 12.26 -13.23
C SER A 71 -43.78 13.34 -12.25
N ASN A 72 -43.14 13.40 -11.10
CA ASN A 72 -43.33 14.49 -10.17
C ASN A 72 -42.14 14.81 -9.26
N ILE A 73 -42.23 15.99 -8.67
CA ILE A 73 -41.44 16.42 -7.53
C ILE A 73 -42.41 16.66 -6.37
N ASP A 74 -42.28 15.91 -5.29
CA ASP A 74 -43.09 16.07 -4.08
C ASP A 74 -42.28 16.74 -2.98
N MET A 75 -42.88 17.76 -2.36
CA MET A 75 -42.43 18.31 -1.09
C MET A 75 -43.36 17.73 -0.02
N GLU A 76 -42.83 16.86 0.83
CA GLU A 76 -43.61 16.11 1.81
C GLU A 76 -43.21 16.48 3.24
N ALA A 77 -44.16 16.46 4.16
CA ALA A 77 -43.84 16.38 5.57
C ALA A 77 -43.21 15.02 5.89
N ALA A 78 -42.12 15.02 6.67
CA ALA A 78 -41.38 13.85 7.12
C ALA A 78 -41.65 13.53 8.60
N GLY A 79 -42.80 13.98 9.10
CA GLY A 79 -43.20 13.89 10.50
C GLY A 79 -44.33 14.88 10.80
N THR A 80 -44.90 14.79 12.01
CA THR A 80 -45.95 15.72 12.44
C THR A 80 -45.38 17.11 12.67
N PHE A 81 -45.94 18.11 12.00
CA PHE A 81 -45.54 19.51 12.23
C PHE A 81 -45.97 20.00 13.60
N SER A 82 -45.16 20.85 14.20
CA SER A 82 -45.43 21.54 15.46
C SER A 82 -44.99 23.00 15.38
N ALA A 83 -45.16 23.74 16.48
CA ALA A 83 -44.66 25.11 16.59
C ALA A 83 -43.13 25.19 16.44
N SER A 84 -42.40 24.13 16.83
CA SER A 84 -40.93 24.09 16.87
C SER A 84 -40.29 23.10 15.90
N SER A 85 -41.07 22.30 15.16
CA SER A 85 -40.54 21.26 14.26
C SER A 85 -41.36 21.14 12.99
N ARG A 86 -40.67 21.10 11.84
CA ARG A 86 -41.27 21.05 10.49
C ARG A 86 -40.43 20.14 9.59
N PRO A 87 -40.22 18.86 9.98
CA PRO A 87 -39.37 17.96 9.22
C PRO A 87 -40.00 17.73 7.84
N SER A 88 -39.21 17.86 6.78
CA SER A 88 -39.70 17.72 5.42
C SER A 88 -38.68 17.01 4.54
N ARG A 89 -39.15 16.41 3.45
CA ARG A 89 -38.32 15.80 2.42
C ARG A 89 -38.76 16.24 1.03
N ILE A 90 -37.83 16.19 0.08
CA ILE A 90 -38.09 16.42 -1.33
C ILE A 90 -37.83 15.13 -2.07
N ILE A 91 -38.78 14.71 -2.92
CA ILE A 91 -38.68 13.44 -3.64
C ILE A 91 -38.91 13.66 -5.12
N PHE A 92 -37.96 13.20 -5.92
CA PHE A 92 -38.03 13.18 -7.38
C PHE A 92 -38.43 11.79 -7.83
N ARG A 93 -39.47 11.70 -8.65
CA ARG A 93 -40.01 10.43 -9.09
C ARG A 93 -40.29 10.40 -10.58
N THR A 94 -40.03 9.24 -11.19
CA THR A 94 -40.29 9.00 -12.62
C THR A 94 -40.85 7.61 -12.83
N MET A 95 -41.60 7.44 -13.92
CA MET A 95 -42.07 6.14 -14.38
C MET A 95 -41.00 5.49 -15.28
N ALA A 96 -40.70 4.22 -15.06
CA ALA A 96 -39.76 3.49 -15.91
C ALA A 96 -40.38 3.17 -17.28
N VAL A 97 -39.53 2.99 -18.31
CA VAL A 97 -39.99 2.56 -19.62
C VAL A 97 -40.72 1.22 -19.50
N GLY A 98 -41.89 1.12 -20.14
CA GLY A 98 -42.70 -0.10 -20.14
C GLY A 98 -43.48 -0.36 -18.84
N THR A 99 -43.52 0.59 -17.90
CA THR A 99 -44.30 0.46 -16.67
C THR A 99 -45.32 1.58 -16.49
N THR A 100 -46.30 1.35 -15.61
CA THR A 100 -47.24 2.37 -15.15
C THR A 100 -47.02 2.74 -13.67
N THR A 101 -45.88 2.31 -13.10
CA THR A 101 -45.57 2.46 -11.68
C THR A 101 -44.51 3.54 -11.52
N ILE A 102 -44.86 4.60 -10.80
CA ILE A 102 -43.90 5.64 -10.48
C ILE A 102 -42.91 5.14 -9.43
N GLN A 103 -41.64 5.49 -9.60
CA GLN A 103 -40.56 5.08 -8.70
C GLN A 103 -39.83 6.31 -8.18
N THR A 104 -39.47 6.29 -6.90
CA THR A 104 -38.54 7.25 -6.32
C THR A 104 -37.17 7.10 -6.98
N ARG A 105 -36.60 8.22 -7.41
CA ARG A 105 -35.28 8.30 -8.04
C ARG A 105 -34.29 9.04 -7.18
N VAL A 106 -34.72 10.16 -6.59
CA VAL A 106 -33.90 10.94 -5.66
C VAL A 106 -34.74 11.33 -4.46
N THR A 107 -34.18 11.17 -3.27
CA THR A 107 -34.75 11.64 -2.01
C THR A 107 -33.75 12.58 -1.37
N VAL A 108 -34.18 13.79 -0.99
CA VAL A 108 -33.48 14.63 0.00
C VAL A 108 -34.29 14.55 1.27
N ASP A 109 -33.78 13.86 2.28
CA ASP A 109 -34.54 13.57 3.49
C ASP A 109 -34.53 14.75 4.49
N SER A 110 -35.16 14.57 5.65
CA SER A 110 -35.21 15.61 6.69
C SER A 110 -33.92 15.77 7.48
N THR A 111 -32.96 14.84 7.36
CA THR A 111 -31.65 14.92 8.01
C THR A 111 -30.61 15.61 7.13
N GLY A 112 -30.89 15.76 5.84
CA GLY A 112 -30.02 16.36 4.83
C GLY A 112 -29.32 15.33 3.94
N ASN A 113 -29.60 14.04 4.13
CA ASN A 113 -29.07 12.95 3.33
C ASN A 113 -29.75 12.89 1.96
N ILE A 114 -28.98 12.49 0.95
CA ILE A 114 -29.43 12.33 -0.44
C ILE A 114 -29.35 10.86 -0.85
N GLY A 115 -30.50 10.28 -1.17
CA GLY A 115 -30.60 8.92 -1.70
C GLY A 115 -30.86 8.92 -3.21
N PHE A 116 -30.09 8.17 -3.97
CA PHE A 116 -30.33 7.84 -5.39
C PHE A 116 -30.88 6.42 -5.48
N GLY A 117 -32.16 6.29 -5.82
CA GLY A 117 -32.88 5.01 -5.72
C GLY A 117 -33.20 4.57 -4.28
N GLU A 118 -32.79 5.36 -3.28
CA GLU A 118 -33.03 5.12 -1.86
C GLU A 118 -34.08 6.08 -1.28
N THR A 119 -34.96 5.58 -0.41
CA THR A 119 -36.02 6.34 0.24
C THR A 119 -35.71 6.75 1.67
N ALA A 120 -34.79 6.04 2.34
CA ALA A 120 -34.35 6.33 3.70
C ALA A 120 -32.82 6.26 3.78
N PRO A 121 -32.10 7.19 3.15
CA PRO A 121 -30.64 7.13 3.08
C PRO A 121 -30.00 7.20 4.47
N GLU A 122 -29.09 6.26 4.75
CA GLU A 122 -28.40 6.11 6.03
C GLU A 122 -27.14 6.98 6.13
N THR A 123 -26.61 7.41 4.98
CA THR A 123 -25.45 8.29 4.86
C THR A 123 -25.76 9.52 4.01
N LEU A 124 -24.87 10.51 4.01
CA LEU A 124 -25.08 11.78 3.29
C LEU A 124 -25.38 11.57 1.80
N LEU A 125 -24.76 10.58 1.19
CA LEU A 125 -24.98 10.19 -0.20
C LEU A 125 -25.05 8.66 -0.30
N GLU A 126 -26.21 8.14 -0.67
CA GLU A 126 -26.43 6.70 -0.83
C GLU A 126 -26.99 6.38 -2.22
N MET A 127 -26.46 5.33 -2.86
CA MET A 127 -26.93 4.83 -4.15
C MET A 127 -27.43 3.39 -4.02
N THR A 128 -28.75 3.19 -4.18
CA THR A 128 -29.39 1.88 -4.05
C THR A 128 -29.89 1.38 -5.41
N GLY A 129 -29.52 0.15 -5.76
CA GLY A 129 -29.98 -0.54 -6.97
C GLY A 129 -29.46 -1.96 -7.04
N ALA A 130 -29.97 -2.78 -7.96
CA ALA A 130 -29.48 -4.15 -8.17
C ALA A 130 -28.00 -4.18 -8.63
N THR A 131 -27.55 -3.11 -9.30
CA THR A 131 -26.18 -2.89 -9.77
C THR A 131 -25.80 -1.41 -9.60
N PRO A 132 -25.42 -0.97 -8.38
CA PRO A 132 -25.22 0.44 -8.06
C PRO A 132 -23.82 0.92 -8.47
N TYR A 133 -23.60 1.14 -9.76
CA TYR A 133 -22.33 1.66 -10.26
C TYR A 133 -22.27 3.19 -10.18
N LEU A 134 -21.11 3.73 -9.83
CA LEU A 134 -20.75 5.13 -10.05
C LEU A 134 -19.82 5.22 -11.25
N THR A 135 -20.18 6.03 -12.24
CA THR A 135 -19.34 6.30 -13.41
C THR A 135 -18.78 7.72 -13.31
N LEU A 136 -17.46 7.83 -13.33
CA LEU A 136 -16.73 9.07 -13.52
C LEU A 136 -16.19 9.06 -14.95
N HIS A 137 -16.43 10.13 -15.71
CA HIS A 137 -16.04 10.22 -17.12
C HIS A 137 -15.35 11.55 -17.36
N ASN A 138 -14.05 11.49 -17.68
CA ASN A 138 -13.27 12.63 -18.12
C ASN A 138 -13.46 12.78 -19.65
N ASP A 139 -14.04 13.90 -20.08
CA ASP A 139 -14.31 14.20 -21.50
C ASP A 139 -13.16 14.92 -22.22
N THR A 140 -12.06 15.14 -21.51
CA THR A 140 -10.83 15.69 -22.07
C THR A 140 -10.12 14.60 -22.87
N HIS A 141 -9.80 14.93 -24.13
CA HIS A 141 -9.03 14.06 -25.00
C HIS A 141 -7.54 14.40 -24.84
N GLU A 142 -6.78 13.48 -24.26
CA GLU A 142 -5.34 13.58 -24.06
C GLU A 142 -4.73 12.19 -23.95
N ASP A 143 -3.41 12.06 -24.12
CA ASP A 143 -2.69 10.78 -24.03
C ASP A 143 -1.56 10.81 -23.01
N SER A 144 -1.55 11.78 -22.10
CA SER A 144 -0.46 11.93 -21.13
C SER A 144 -0.47 10.78 -20.10
N ASP A 145 0.70 10.44 -19.55
CA ASP A 145 0.76 9.48 -18.44
C ASP A 145 0.11 10.11 -17.21
N GLY A 146 -0.89 9.42 -16.64
CA GLY A 146 -1.75 9.98 -15.59
C GLY A 146 -2.85 10.91 -16.08
N GLY A 147 -2.99 11.15 -17.39
CA GLY A 147 -4.12 11.89 -17.95
C GLY A 147 -5.42 11.09 -17.96
N ARG A 148 -6.51 11.70 -18.47
CA ARG A 148 -7.87 11.11 -18.51
C ARG A 148 -8.37 10.65 -17.13
N GLU A 149 -7.87 11.29 -16.08
CA GLU A 149 -7.98 10.81 -14.72
C GLU A 149 -9.34 11.08 -14.07
N SER A 150 -9.64 10.29 -13.04
CA SER A 150 -10.78 10.48 -12.14
C SER A 150 -10.37 10.13 -10.72
N ARG A 151 -10.86 10.91 -9.74
CA ARG A 151 -10.42 10.82 -8.34
C ARG A 151 -11.59 10.65 -7.37
N LEU A 152 -11.33 9.90 -6.31
CA LEU A 152 -12.03 10.05 -5.03
C LEU A 152 -11.04 10.66 -4.04
N ASN A 153 -11.35 11.87 -3.54
CA ASN A 153 -10.50 12.60 -2.61
C ASN A 153 -11.08 12.56 -1.20
N PHE A 154 -10.28 12.12 -0.23
CA PHE A 154 -10.65 12.11 1.19
C PHE A 154 -10.00 13.31 1.87
N LYS A 155 -10.77 14.39 2.05
CA LYS A 155 -10.27 15.64 2.64
C LYS A 155 -10.63 15.75 4.11
N GLY A 156 -9.82 16.51 4.86
CA GLY A 156 -10.07 16.85 6.25
C GLY A 156 -9.53 18.23 6.58
N GLU A 157 -10.12 18.85 7.60
CA GLU A 157 -9.69 20.14 8.14
C GLU A 157 -8.83 19.93 9.40
N GLN A 158 -7.72 20.63 9.49
CA GLN A 158 -6.93 20.72 10.71
C GLN A 158 -7.61 21.68 11.70
N SER A 159 -7.17 21.70 12.96
CA SER A 159 -7.78 22.57 13.98
C SER A 159 -7.63 24.07 13.70
N GLY A 160 -6.73 24.47 12.80
CA GLY A 160 -6.60 25.84 12.29
C GLY A 160 -7.56 26.19 11.14
N GLY A 161 -8.31 25.23 10.62
CA GLY A 161 -9.24 25.41 9.50
C GLY A 161 -8.61 25.19 8.12
N GLU A 162 -7.35 24.75 8.05
CA GLU A 162 -6.69 24.34 6.81
C GLU A 162 -7.28 23.04 6.29
N GLU A 163 -7.84 23.05 5.08
CA GLU A 163 -8.30 21.85 4.40
C GLU A 163 -7.14 21.18 3.66
N THR A 164 -7.00 19.87 3.82
CA THR A 164 -5.96 19.05 3.17
C THR A 164 -6.54 17.74 2.65
N THR A 165 -5.92 17.15 1.63
CA THR A 165 -6.25 15.81 1.17
C THR A 165 -5.47 14.81 2.00
N LEU A 166 -6.18 14.01 2.81
CA LEU A 166 -5.59 13.00 3.68
C LEU A 166 -5.24 11.72 2.90
N ALA A 167 -6.08 11.36 1.93
CA ALA A 167 -5.87 10.23 1.04
C ALA A 167 -6.57 10.44 -0.31
N ARG A 168 -6.11 9.73 -1.33
CA ARG A 168 -6.69 9.75 -2.67
C ARG A 168 -6.72 8.34 -3.28
N MET A 169 -7.78 8.07 -4.03
CA MET A 169 -7.80 7.02 -5.04
C MET A 169 -7.93 7.69 -6.41
N GLU A 170 -7.02 7.35 -7.32
CA GLU A 170 -6.95 7.91 -8.66
C GLU A 170 -6.89 6.80 -9.70
N ILE A 171 -7.66 6.97 -10.77
CA ILE A 171 -7.63 6.11 -11.94
C ILE A 171 -7.28 7.02 -13.11
N GLY A 172 -6.29 6.63 -13.92
CA GLY A 172 -5.83 7.42 -15.05
C GLY A 172 -5.14 6.57 -16.11
N HIS A 173 -4.65 7.22 -17.15
CA HIS A 173 -3.94 6.57 -18.25
C HIS A 173 -2.54 6.10 -17.82
N ASP A 174 -2.10 4.95 -18.35
CA ASP A 174 -0.78 4.38 -18.06
C ASP A 174 0.13 4.42 -19.31
N GLY A 175 0.97 5.46 -19.36
CA GLY A 175 1.86 5.74 -20.49
C GLY A 175 1.40 6.91 -21.35
N ALA A 176 2.06 7.09 -22.50
CA ALA A 176 1.92 8.27 -23.36
C ALA A 176 1.32 7.99 -24.75
N ALA A 177 0.91 6.75 -25.01
CA ALA A 177 0.39 6.32 -26.30
C ALA A 177 -1.12 6.55 -26.41
N ASP A 178 -1.64 6.67 -27.63
CA ASP A 178 -3.08 6.60 -27.89
C ASP A 178 -3.52 5.13 -27.79
N ASP A 179 -3.72 4.66 -26.55
CA ASP A 179 -4.18 3.31 -26.21
C ASP A 179 -5.18 3.34 -25.03
N GLU A 180 -5.71 2.17 -24.67
CA GLU A 180 -6.71 2.03 -23.61
C GLU A 180 -6.11 1.65 -22.24
N LYS A 181 -4.81 1.86 -22.02
CA LYS A 181 -4.15 1.45 -20.78
C LYS A 181 -4.62 2.29 -19.60
N GLY A 182 -4.97 1.61 -18.51
CA GLY A 182 -5.36 2.25 -17.26
C GLY A 182 -4.44 1.84 -16.11
N LYS A 183 -4.17 2.79 -15.22
CA LYS A 183 -3.56 2.54 -13.91
C LYS A 183 -4.49 2.95 -12.78
N ILE A 184 -4.29 2.32 -11.63
CA ILE A 184 -4.91 2.69 -10.35
C ILE A 184 -3.80 3.13 -9.42
N VAL A 185 -3.99 4.24 -8.71
CA VAL A 185 -3.05 4.77 -7.73
C VAL A 185 -3.78 5.09 -6.42
N LEU A 186 -3.19 4.66 -5.31
CA LEU A 186 -3.64 5.00 -3.95
C LEU A 186 -2.53 5.79 -3.24
N SER A 187 -2.92 6.91 -2.66
CA SER A 187 -1.99 7.90 -2.09
C SER A 187 -2.43 8.31 -0.69
N THR A 188 -1.47 8.59 0.20
CA THR A 188 -1.73 9.14 1.55
C THR A 188 -0.84 10.34 1.85
N ASN A 189 -1.36 11.26 2.65
CA ASN A 189 -0.60 12.43 3.11
C ASN A 189 0.35 12.04 4.24
N ASP A 190 1.63 12.40 4.13
CA ASP A 190 2.65 12.13 5.15
C ASP A 190 2.66 13.13 6.33
N GLY A 191 1.80 14.15 6.28
CA GLY A 191 1.73 15.27 7.21
C GLY A 191 2.20 16.60 6.63
N SER A 192 2.79 16.59 5.42
CA SER A 192 3.38 17.75 4.75
C SER A 192 2.96 17.93 3.29
N ASP A 193 2.08 17.07 2.78
CA ASP A 193 1.77 16.97 1.35
C ASP A 193 0.64 17.90 0.86
N ALA A 194 -0.04 18.62 1.78
CA ALA A 194 -1.21 19.45 1.48
C ALA A 194 -2.29 18.74 0.63
N ASP A 195 -2.45 19.08 -0.65
CA ASP A 195 -3.44 18.48 -1.58
C ASP A 195 -2.80 17.52 -2.62
N THR A 196 -1.53 17.17 -2.43
CA THR A 196 -0.75 16.27 -3.29
C THR A 196 -0.16 15.11 -2.48
N PRO A 197 -1.02 14.24 -1.90
CA PRO A 197 -0.56 13.10 -1.10
C PRO A 197 0.40 12.21 -1.89
N THR A 198 1.34 11.58 -1.17
CA THR A 198 2.34 10.67 -1.75
C THR A 198 1.73 9.33 -2.16
N ASP A 199 2.11 8.82 -3.34
CA ASP A 199 1.65 7.56 -3.89
C ASP A 199 2.30 6.36 -3.19
N HIS A 200 1.48 5.35 -2.85
CA HIS A 200 1.96 4.16 -2.12
C HIS A 200 1.58 2.81 -2.73
N VAL A 201 0.45 2.76 -3.43
CA VAL A 201 0.01 1.55 -4.15
C VAL A 201 -0.31 1.93 -5.59
N LYS A 202 0.24 1.20 -6.55
CA LYS A 202 -0.09 1.35 -7.96
C LYS A 202 -0.35 -0.01 -8.58
N ILE A 203 -1.36 -0.07 -9.44
CA ILE A 203 -1.56 -1.16 -10.38
C ILE A 203 -1.40 -0.55 -11.77
N ASP A 204 -0.41 -1.01 -12.53
CA ASP A 204 -0.20 -0.55 -13.91
C ASP A 204 -1.07 -1.34 -14.91
N ALA A 205 -1.04 -0.94 -16.18
CA ALA A 205 -1.84 -1.60 -17.22
C ALA A 205 -1.30 -2.96 -17.63
N ALA A 206 -0.06 -3.31 -17.27
CA ALA A 206 0.44 -4.66 -17.42
C ALA A 206 -0.15 -5.59 -16.34
N GLY A 207 -0.53 -5.04 -15.19
CA GLY A 207 -1.06 -5.77 -14.03
C GLY A 207 -0.04 -5.96 -12.91
N ASN A 208 1.11 -5.27 -12.96
CA ASN A 208 2.06 -5.27 -11.86
C ASN A 208 1.51 -4.42 -10.71
N ILE A 209 1.71 -4.89 -9.48
CA ILE A 209 1.33 -4.18 -8.25
C ILE A 209 2.59 -3.66 -7.59
N TYR A 210 2.68 -2.35 -7.42
CA TYR A 210 3.78 -1.67 -6.77
C TYR A 210 3.35 -1.24 -5.38
N LEU A 211 4.18 -1.54 -4.37
CA LEU A 211 3.96 -1.23 -2.96
C LEU A 211 5.18 -0.52 -2.39
N GLY A 212 5.03 0.69 -1.84
CA GLY A 212 6.13 1.42 -1.19
C GLY A 212 6.15 2.91 -1.51
N ASP A 213 7.33 3.46 -1.76
CA ASP A 213 7.51 4.86 -2.14
C ASP A 213 7.40 5.00 -3.67
N LEU A 214 6.19 5.18 -4.18
CA LEU A 214 5.94 5.27 -5.63
C LEU A 214 6.27 6.65 -6.21
N GLY A 215 6.52 7.64 -5.36
CA GLY A 215 7.16 8.90 -5.75
C GLY A 215 8.68 8.78 -5.88
N GLY A 216 9.26 7.69 -5.36
CA GLY A 216 10.67 7.35 -5.44
C GLY A 216 10.94 6.06 -6.21
N THR A 217 12.09 5.43 -5.92
CA THR A 217 12.52 4.19 -6.57
C THR A 217 12.36 2.96 -5.70
N ASN A 218 11.91 3.12 -4.45
CA ASN A 218 12.02 2.10 -3.40
C ASN A 218 10.67 1.39 -3.20
N GLN A 219 10.50 0.26 -3.87
CA GLN A 219 9.21 -0.42 -3.94
C GLN A 219 9.38 -1.94 -3.98
N THR A 220 8.42 -2.64 -3.39
CA THR A 220 8.19 -4.06 -3.67
C THR A 220 7.21 -4.16 -4.83
N VAL A 221 7.54 -4.96 -5.83
CA VAL A 221 6.71 -5.19 -7.01
C VAL A 221 6.24 -6.64 -7.02
N ILE A 222 4.92 -6.84 -7.08
CA ILE A 222 4.31 -8.12 -7.42
C ILE A 222 4.04 -8.08 -8.93
N GLU A 223 4.72 -8.95 -9.65
CA GLU A 223 4.61 -9.04 -11.10
C GLU A 223 3.36 -9.82 -11.51
N THR A 224 3.00 -9.76 -12.80
CA THR A 224 1.79 -10.39 -13.33
C THR A 224 1.73 -11.91 -13.18
N ASP A 225 2.90 -12.56 -13.09
CA ASP A 225 3.05 -14.00 -12.85
C ASP A 225 3.11 -14.35 -11.35
N GLY A 226 3.04 -13.34 -10.47
CA GLY A 226 3.07 -13.46 -9.03
C GLY A 226 4.47 -13.47 -8.41
N THR A 227 5.55 -13.30 -9.20
CA THR A 227 6.89 -13.14 -8.64
C THR A 227 7.03 -11.81 -7.92
N ILE A 228 8.00 -11.74 -7.00
CA ILE A 228 8.26 -10.56 -6.18
C ILE A 228 9.67 -10.05 -6.49
N ARG A 229 9.78 -8.75 -6.71
CA ARG A 229 11.05 -8.04 -6.88
C ARG A 229 11.11 -6.84 -5.95
N PHE A 230 12.31 -6.50 -5.48
CA PHE A 230 12.57 -5.26 -4.76
C PHE A 230 13.33 -4.29 -5.67
N ASP A 231 12.85 -3.05 -5.76
CA ASP A 231 13.38 -2.02 -6.66
C ASP A 231 14.11 -0.92 -5.88
N GLY A 232 15.11 -0.32 -6.53
CA GLY A 232 15.88 0.79 -5.96
C GLY A 232 16.70 0.36 -4.74
N ALA A 233 16.47 1.03 -3.62
CA ALA A 233 17.09 0.73 -2.33
C ALA A 233 16.26 -0.23 -1.47
N ALA A 234 15.14 -0.77 -1.96
CA ALA A 234 14.43 -1.82 -1.25
C ALA A 234 15.27 -3.11 -1.27
N THR A 235 15.84 -3.48 -0.13
CA THR A 235 16.66 -4.69 0.04
C THR A 235 16.47 -5.33 1.40
N VAL A 236 16.92 -6.59 1.50
CA VAL A 236 16.95 -7.39 2.73
C VAL A 236 18.33 -7.98 2.92
N PHE A 237 18.67 -8.38 4.14
CA PHE A 237 19.93 -9.04 4.45
C PHE A 237 19.69 -10.51 4.80
N ASN A 238 20.50 -11.38 4.23
CA ASN A 238 20.52 -12.81 4.53
C ASN A 238 21.90 -13.22 5.04
N ASP A 239 21.95 -14.20 5.94
CA ASP A 239 23.19 -14.77 6.45
C ASP A 239 23.42 -16.16 5.85
N LEU A 240 24.58 -16.35 5.23
CA LEU A 240 25.05 -17.65 4.77
C LEU A 240 25.95 -18.28 5.83
N VAL A 241 25.42 -19.30 6.48
CA VAL A 241 26.10 -19.97 7.58
C VAL A 241 26.87 -21.19 7.09
N VAL A 242 28.17 -21.23 7.40
CA VAL A 242 29.05 -22.36 7.15
C VAL A 242 29.49 -22.98 8.49
N PRO A 243 28.95 -24.16 8.86
CA PRO A 243 29.31 -24.80 10.11
C PRO A 243 30.74 -25.35 10.04
N LEU A 244 31.59 -24.93 10.99
CA LEU A 244 32.98 -25.37 11.07
C LEU A 244 33.13 -26.86 11.38
N SER A 245 32.09 -27.48 11.94
CA SER A 245 31.99 -28.95 12.08
C SER A 245 31.99 -29.68 10.74
N SER A 246 31.65 -29.00 9.64
CA SER A 246 31.68 -29.53 8.27
C SER A 246 32.81 -28.94 7.41
N ALA A 247 33.58 -27.98 7.94
CA ALA A 247 34.70 -27.38 7.26
C ALA A 247 35.90 -28.35 7.20
N ARG A 248 36.76 -28.16 6.19
CA ARG A 248 37.91 -29.03 5.97
C ARG A 248 38.99 -28.77 7.02
N VAL A 249 39.32 -29.82 7.78
CA VAL A 249 40.45 -29.83 8.72
C VAL A 249 41.76 -30.13 7.97
N PRO A 250 42.82 -29.34 8.17
CA PRO A 250 44.12 -29.55 7.54
C PRO A 250 44.90 -30.69 8.21
N ALA A 251 46.01 -31.11 7.60
CA ALA A 251 46.88 -32.12 8.18
C ALA A 251 47.86 -31.56 9.23
N ALA A 252 48.14 -30.26 9.19
CA ALA A 252 48.99 -29.53 10.11
C ALA A 252 48.29 -28.24 10.53
N ASN A 253 48.53 -27.78 11.76
CA ASN A 253 47.82 -26.65 12.39
C ASN A 253 46.29 -26.87 12.32
N ALA A 254 45.88 -28.06 12.76
CA ALA A 254 44.49 -28.48 12.76
C ALA A 254 43.88 -28.15 14.11
N PRO A 255 42.71 -27.48 14.15
CA PRO A 255 42.01 -27.26 15.41
C PRO A 255 41.58 -28.58 16.05
N SER A 256 41.42 -28.56 17.37
CA SER A 256 41.11 -29.75 18.16
C SER A 256 39.60 -29.92 18.32
N TRP A 257 39.09 -31.13 18.08
CA TRP A 257 37.66 -31.44 18.27
C TRP A 257 37.41 -31.82 19.74
N ASP A 258 37.02 -30.83 20.53
CA ASP A 258 36.93 -30.94 21.98
C ASP A 258 35.48 -30.95 22.49
N SER A 259 35.32 -31.41 23.73
CA SER A 259 34.04 -31.38 24.45
C SER A 259 33.61 -29.94 24.67
N PHE A 260 32.47 -29.55 24.11
CA PHE A 260 31.90 -28.21 24.24
C PHE A 260 30.91 -28.14 25.41
N VAL A 261 29.77 -28.82 25.30
CA VAL A 261 28.77 -28.90 26.39
C VAL A 261 28.06 -30.25 26.40
N GLY A 262 28.04 -30.91 27.56
CA GLY A 262 27.46 -32.24 27.70
C GLY A 262 28.15 -33.26 26.77
N ASN A 263 27.41 -33.76 25.77
CA ASN A 263 27.93 -34.66 24.74
C ASN A 263 28.11 -33.98 23.36
N LEU A 264 28.02 -32.65 23.32
CA LEU A 264 28.25 -31.85 22.12
C LEU A 264 29.70 -31.41 22.09
N ASN A 265 30.27 -31.38 20.89
CA ASN A 265 31.66 -31.00 20.64
C ASN A 265 31.73 -29.84 19.64
N ALA A 266 32.83 -29.10 19.70
CA ALA A 266 33.16 -28.03 18.76
C ALA A 266 34.68 -27.95 18.59
N TYR A 267 35.14 -27.21 17.58
CA TYR A 267 36.57 -27.03 17.34
C TYR A 267 37.14 -25.93 18.24
N THR A 268 38.19 -26.23 19.01
CA THR A 268 39.05 -25.24 19.66
C THR A 268 40.22 -24.90 18.74
N TYR A 269 40.63 -23.64 18.73
CA TYR A 269 41.65 -23.14 17.82
C TYR A 269 42.87 -22.64 18.59
N ASP A 270 43.99 -23.35 18.55
CA ASP A 270 45.28 -22.83 19.01
C ASP A 270 45.83 -21.80 18.01
N LEU A 271 46.87 -21.09 18.38
CA LEU A 271 47.54 -20.12 17.54
C LEU A 271 48.08 -20.77 16.24
N ASN A 272 47.65 -20.23 15.10
CA ASN A 272 47.87 -20.71 13.73
C ASN A 272 46.99 -21.87 13.28
N ASP A 273 46.12 -22.41 14.14
CA ASP A 273 45.15 -23.41 13.69
C ASP A 273 44.18 -22.81 12.68
N PHE A 274 43.80 -23.60 11.68
CA PHE A 274 42.91 -23.16 10.63
C PHE A 274 41.97 -24.26 10.12
N GLN A 275 40.87 -23.85 9.52
CA GLN A 275 40.02 -24.70 8.67
C GLN A 275 39.74 -24.01 7.34
N GLU A 276 39.59 -24.80 6.29
CA GLU A 276 39.18 -24.33 4.97
C GLU A 276 37.69 -24.57 4.78
N PHE A 277 37.00 -23.59 4.22
CA PHE A 277 35.57 -23.65 3.97
C PHE A 277 35.24 -23.23 2.54
N SER A 278 34.04 -23.60 2.09
CA SER A 278 33.47 -23.04 0.89
C SER A 278 31.96 -23.00 0.97
N THR A 279 31.39 -21.97 0.38
CA THR A 279 29.95 -21.81 0.21
C THR A 279 29.65 -21.13 -1.13
N GLU A 280 28.44 -21.31 -1.62
CA GLU A 280 27.92 -20.59 -2.79
C GLU A 280 27.14 -19.37 -2.29
N LEU A 281 27.40 -18.18 -2.83
CA LEU A 281 26.57 -17.01 -2.56
C LEU A 281 25.13 -17.30 -2.99
N ALA A 282 24.17 -16.92 -2.16
CA ALA A 282 22.78 -17.15 -2.49
C ALA A 282 22.41 -16.36 -3.75
N HIS A 283 21.53 -16.96 -4.55
CA HIS A 283 21.06 -16.40 -5.82
C HIS A 283 20.26 -15.10 -5.65
N SER A 284 19.89 -14.77 -4.40
CA SER A 284 19.27 -13.51 -4.03
C SER A 284 20.26 -12.33 -3.91
N TYR A 285 21.58 -12.59 -3.84
CA TYR A 285 22.62 -11.57 -3.64
C TYR A 285 22.45 -10.39 -4.60
N LYS A 286 22.40 -9.17 -4.06
CA LYS A 286 22.33 -7.94 -4.83
C LYS A 286 23.70 -7.64 -5.40
N ASN A 287 23.77 -7.57 -6.72
CA ASN A 287 25.02 -7.34 -7.43
C ASN A 287 25.73 -6.06 -6.94
N ALA A 288 27.04 -6.16 -6.71
CA ALA A 288 27.93 -5.06 -6.32
C ALA A 288 27.72 -4.50 -4.90
N THR A 289 27.10 -5.25 -3.99
CA THR A 289 27.01 -4.88 -2.57
C THR A 289 28.10 -5.57 -1.75
N LEU A 290 28.41 -5.02 -0.57
CA LEU A 290 29.38 -5.62 0.34
C LEU A 290 28.93 -7.02 0.81
N ILE A 291 29.91 -7.84 1.18
CA ILE A 291 29.70 -9.13 1.84
C ILE A 291 30.46 -9.08 3.18
N GLU A 292 29.73 -9.06 4.29
CA GLU A 292 30.31 -9.01 5.63
C GLU A 292 30.64 -10.42 6.11
N PHE A 293 31.92 -10.69 6.41
CA PHE A 293 32.35 -11.96 6.98
C PHE A 293 32.40 -11.86 8.50
N HIS A 294 31.74 -12.79 9.18
CA HIS A 294 31.80 -12.86 10.63
C HIS A 294 31.92 -14.32 11.11
N ILE A 295 32.26 -14.49 12.38
CA ILE A 295 32.37 -15.81 13.00
C ILE A 295 31.53 -15.90 14.26
N HIS A 296 31.12 -17.13 14.58
CA HIS A 296 30.45 -17.46 15.83
C HIS A 296 31.30 -18.46 16.61
N GLY A 297 31.33 -18.28 17.92
CA GLY A 297 32.09 -19.13 18.81
C GLY A 297 31.72 -18.94 20.26
N ALA A 298 32.54 -19.48 21.13
CA ALA A 298 32.41 -19.29 22.57
C ALA A 298 33.78 -19.31 23.25
N VAL A 299 33.89 -18.59 24.35
CA VAL A 299 35.11 -18.64 25.18
C VAL A 299 35.27 -20.02 25.80
N ASN A 300 36.51 -20.44 26.00
CA ASN A 300 36.87 -21.71 26.63
C ASN A 300 37.61 -21.40 27.93
N GLY A 301 36.96 -21.63 29.07
CA GLY A 301 37.42 -21.25 30.40
C GLY A 301 37.20 -19.76 30.73
N SER A 302 37.37 -19.45 32.03
CA SER A 302 37.29 -18.09 32.56
C SER A 302 38.69 -17.57 32.93
N ASN A 303 38.96 -16.31 32.64
CA ASN A 303 40.26 -15.66 32.87
C ASN A 303 40.12 -14.52 33.90
N VAL A 304 41.10 -14.35 34.79
CA VAL A 304 41.04 -13.33 35.86
C VAL A 304 41.24 -11.89 35.36
N ASP A 305 41.93 -11.72 34.24
CA ASP A 305 42.08 -10.43 33.57
C ASP A 305 41.55 -10.53 32.14
N GLU A 306 41.47 -9.37 31.49
CA GLU A 306 41.12 -9.23 30.09
C GLU A 306 42.02 -10.10 29.19
N ARG A 307 41.40 -10.68 28.16
CA ARG A 307 42.09 -11.45 27.12
C ARG A 307 41.71 -10.91 25.75
N THR A 308 42.49 -11.24 24.74
CA THR A 308 42.20 -10.86 23.36
C THR A 308 42.40 -12.08 22.47
N ILE A 309 41.49 -12.25 21.52
CA ILE A 309 41.59 -13.27 20.47
C ILE A 309 41.56 -12.57 19.12
N LYS A 310 42.30 -13.11 18.15
CA LYS A 310 42.35 -12.59 16.78
C LYS A 310 42.11 -13.69 15.76
N PHE A 311 41.26 -13.39 14.80
CA PHE A 311 41.00 -14.29 13.68
C PHE A 311 41.20 -13.58 12.36
N GLU A 312 41.61 -14.37 11.38
CA GLU A 312 41.87 -13.96 10.02
C GLU A 312 41.10 -14.87 9.08
N ILE A 313 40.45 -14.28 8.07
CA ILE A 313 39.90 -15.00 6.94
C ILE A 313 40.69 -14.60 5.69
N GLU A 314 41.32 -15.60 5.08
CA GLU A 314 41.87 -15.52 3.72
C GLU A 314 40.84 -16.10 2.76
N TYR A 315 40.44 -15.38 1.72
CA TYR A 315 39.40 -15.84 0.80
C TYR A 315 39.64 -15.42 -0.65
N SER A 316 38.97 -16.12 -1.57
CA SER A 316 38.84 -15.76 -2.98
C SER A 316 37.43 -16.12 -3.46
N ILE A 317 36.83 -15.24 -4.27
CA ILE A 317 35.47 -15.39 -4.79
C ILE A 317 35.53 -15.36 -6.31
N ALA A 318 34.82 -16.28 -6.97
CA ALA A 318 34.65 -16.29 -8.42
C ALA A 318 33.24 -16.78 -8.77
N ASP A 319 32.67 -16.28 -9.85
CA ASP A 319 31.43 -16.79 -10.44
C ASP A 319 31.70 -18.15 -11.11
N VAL A 320 31.00 -19.23 -10.72
CA VAL A 320 31.28 -20.58 -11.23
C VAL A 320 30.00 -21.37 -11.57
N PRO A 321 29.95 -21.97 -12.78
CA PRO A 321 29.31 -21.37 -13.96
C PRO A 321 27.77 -21.31 -13.89
N ALA A 322 27.15 -20.30 -14.50
CA ALA A 322 25.70 -20.29 -14.70
C ALA A 322 25.27 -21.17 -15.90
N GLU A 323 25.90 -21.15 -17.09
CA GLU A 323 25.33 -21.86 -18.27
C GLU A 323 26.28 -22.49 -19.32
N ASP A 324 27.57 -22.14 -19.42
CA ASP A 324 28.45 -22.64 -20.52
C ASP A 324 29.61 -23.55 -20.06
N GLY A 325 29.52 -24.08 -18.83
CA GLY A 325 30.45 -25.06 -18.29
C GLY A 325 31.78 -24.52 -17.76
N PHE A 326 32.05 -23.22 -17.90
CA PHE A 326 33.22 -22.54 -17.32
C PHE A 326 32.81 -21.23 -16.65
N GLY A 327 33.35 -21.00 -15.44
CA GLY A 327 33.21 -19.76 -14.70
C GLY A 327 34.47 -18.90 -14.75
N ASP A 328 34.51 -17.88 -13.91
CA ASP A 328 35.64 -16.99 -13.75
C ASP A 328 36.83 -17.67 -13.07
N VAL A 329 38.01 -17.12 -13.33
CA VAL A 329 39.23 -17.52 -12.65
C VAL A 329 39.21 -16.93 -11.24
N PHE A 330 39.41 -17.77 -10.22
CA PHE A 330 39.62 -17.31 -8.85
C PHE A 330 40.76 -16.28 -8.80
N PRO A 331 40.51 -15.04 -8.35
CA PRO A 331 41.54 -14.02 -8.21
C PRO A 331 42.51 -14.38 -7.08
N ALA A 332 43.57 -13.57 -6.95
CA ALA A 332 44.45 -13.62 -5.78
C ALA A 332 43.63 -13.44 -4.50
N THR A 333 44.06 -14.11 -3.43
CA THR A 333 43.33 -14.10 -2.16
C THR A 333 43.36 -12.74 -1.49
N THR A 334 42.22 -12.35 -0.91
CA THR A 334 42.09 -11.23 0.02
C THR A 334 42.21 -11.75 1.45
N THR A 335 42.75 -10.93 2.35
CA THR A 335 42.87 -11.26 3.77
C THR A 335 42.24 -10.16 4.62
N ILE A 336 41.31 -10.54 5.48
CA ILE A 336 40.64 -9.69 6.47
C ILE A 336 40.85 -10.28 7.86
N ASN A 337 40.89 -9.45 8.89
CA ASN A 337 41.11 -9.89 10.26
C ASN A 337 40.53 -8.89 11.26
N ALA A 338 40.09 -9.41 12.41
CA ALA A 338 39.62 -8.60 13.52
C ALA A 338 40.01 -9.23 14.87
N GLU A 339 39.96 -8.41 15.92
CA GLU A 339 40.24 -8.79 17.29
C GLU A 339 39.01 -8.60 18.17
N LEU A 340 38.79 -9.54 19.10
CA LEU A 340 37.80 -9.43 20.15
C LEU A 340 38.50 -9.38 21.50
N THR A 341 38.17 -8.35 22.28
CA THR A 341 38.54 -8.26 23.70
C THR A 341 37.51 -8.99 24.55
N ILE A 342 37.97 -10.01 25.27
CA ILE A 342 37.19 -10.78 26.24
C ILE A 342 37.36 -10.14 27.62
N PRO A 343 36.29 -9.59 28.22
CA PRO A 343 36.37 -9.00 29.55
C PRO A 343 36.86 -10.00 30.61
N ALA A 344 37.56 -9.48 31.62
CA ALA A 344 37.93 -10.25 32.81
C ALA A 344 36.71 -10.95 33.43
N LEU A 345 36.90 -12.17 33.90
CA LEU A 345 35.87 -13.00 34.55
C LEU A 345 34.66 -13.34 33.66
N THR A 346 34.81 -13.24 32.33
CA THR A 346 33.80 -13.80 31.42
C THR A 346 33.61 -15.28 31.73
N THR A 347 32.36 -15.70 31.89
CA THR A 347 32.01 -17.09 32.24
C THR A 347 32.40 -18.01 31.09
N ASP A 348 32.90 -19.20 31.43
CA ASP A 348 33.15 -20.28 30.47
C ASP A 348 31.91 -20.54 29.58
N LEU A 349 32.15 -20.88 28.31
CA LEU A 349 31.13 -21.11 27.28
C LEU A 349 30.23 -19.90 26.95
N THR A 350 30.61 -18.68 27.33
CA THR A 350 29.94 -17.47 26.85
C THR A 350 30.15 -17.35 25.34
N GLY A 351 29.05 -17.35 24.57
CA GLY A 351 29.07 -17.19 23.12
C GLY A 351 29.55 -15.80 22.70
N PHE A 352 30.19 -15.71 21.54
CA PHE A 352 30.58 -14.45 20.92
C PHE A 352 30.34 -14.48 19.42
N THR A 353 30.16 -13.28 18.87
CA THR A 353 30.30 -13.02 17.44
C THR A 353 31.45 -12.07 17.23
N LEU A 354 32.12 -12.19 16.09
CA LEU A 354 33.16 -11.27 15.67
C LEU A 354 33.01 -10.99 14.18
N ASP A 355 32.71 -9.74 13.85
CA ASP A 355 32.83 -9.21 12.49
C ASP A 355 34.33 -9.14 12.13
N ILE A 356 34.71 -9.86 11.09
CA ILE A 356 36.09 -9.98 10.61
C ILE A 356 36.40 -8.90 9.57
N GLY A 357 35.38 -8.44 8.83
CA GLY A 357 35.47 -7.40 7.82
C GLY A 357 34.69 -7.72 6.53
N ASP A 358 34.67 -6.72 5.66
CA ASP A 358 33.88 -6.75 4.43
C ASP A 358 34.71 -7.10 3.20
N ASP A 359 34.12 -7.88 2.29
CA ASP A 359 34.51 -7.87 0.89
C ASP A 359 33.87 -6.71 0.14
N THR A 360 34.69 -6.07 -0.70
CA THR A 360 34.27 -4.98 -1.60
C THR A 360 34.67 -5.26 -3.06
N SER A 361 35.12 -6.49 -3.34
CA SER A 361 35.73 -6.86 -4.61
C SER A 361 34.77 -6.84 -5.81
N GLY A 362 33.45 -6.83 -5.57
CA GLY A 362 32.48 -6.27 -6.51
C GLY A 362 31.37 -7.20 -6.97
N SER A 363 31.07 -7.14 -8.26
CA SER A 363 29.84 -7.60 -8.90
C SER A 363 29.82 -9.11 -9.15
N PHE A 364 28.97 -9.83 -8.42
CA PHE A 364 28.69 -11.25 -8.62
C PHE A 364 27.24 -11.44 -9.06
N ILE A 365 27.04 -12.25 -10.09
CA ILE A 365 25.74 -12.31 -10.79
C ILE A 365 24.94 -13.54 -10.33
N GLN A 366 25.55 -14.73 -10.33
CA GLN A 366 24.93 -15.97 -9.87
C GLN A 366 25.96 -17.10 -9.70
N GLY A 367 25.87 -17.87 -8.61
CA GLY A 367 26.72 -19.05 -8.41
C GLY A 367 28.17 -18.72 -8.03
N ALA A 368 28.41 -17.54 -7.47
CA ALA A 368 29.70 -17.19 -6.90
C ALA A 368 30.09 -18.16 -5.80
N ILE A 369 31.22 -18.83 -5.96
CA ILE A 369 31.78 -19.71 -4.94
C ILE A 369 32.77 -18.90 -4.12
N VAL A 370 32.52 -18.83 -2.81
CA VAL A 370 33.49 -18.36 -1.84
C VAL A 370 34.36 -19.54 -1.44
N LYS A 371 35.67 -19.40 -1.63
CA LYS A 371 36.69 -20.29 -1.05
C LYS A 371 37.42 -19.52 0.03
N GLY A 372 37.37 -20.02 1.25
CA GLY A 372 37.93 -19.32 2.41
C GLY A 372 38.74 -20.23 3.32
N ARG A 373 39.60 -19.61 4.12
CA ARG A 373 40.35 -20.23 5.21
C ARG A 373 40.24 -19.33 6.44
N LEU A 374 39.65 -19.85 7.50
CA LEU A 374 39.61 -19.21 8.81
C LEU A 374 40.81 -19.67 9.63
N ARG A 375 41.55 -18.74 10.21
CA ARG A 375 42.74 -19.01 11.03
C ARG A 375 42.75 -18.17 12.30
N ARG A 376 43.12 -18.77 13.43
CA ARG A 376 43.48 -17.98 14.62
C ARG A 376 44.90 -17.47 14.46
N ILE A 377 45.10 -16.18 14.67
CA ILE A 377 46.40 -15.51 14.61
C ILE A 377 46.68 -14.79 15.93
N ALA A 378 47.90 -14.27 16.10
CA ALA A 378 48.28 -13.63 17.36
C ALA A 378 47.56 -12.29 17.51
N SER A 379 46.89 -12.10 18.64
CA SER A 379 46.27 -10.84 19.02
C SER A 379 47.29 -9.80 19.47
N THR A 380 46.86 -8.55 19.57
CA THR A 380 47.68 -7.48 20.18
C THR A 380 47.69 -7.51 21.71
N GLY A 381 46.75 -8.24 22.32
CA GLY A 381 46.59 -8.37 23.76
C GLY A 381 47.15 -9.66 24.34
N THR A 382 46.68 -10.02 25.54
CA THR A 382 47.05 -11.28 26.19
C THR A 382 46.12 -12.39 25.71
N GLU A 383 46.69 -13.45 25.11
CA GLU A 383 45.91 -14.62 24.67
C GLU A 383 45.21 -15.31 25.85
N PRO A 384 44.01 -15.87 25.67
CA PRO A 384 43.36 -16.69 26.68
C PRO A 384 44.19 -17.92 27.03
N THR A 385 44.05 -18.40 28.26
CA THR A 385 44.77 -19.60 28.76
C THR A 385 44.30 -20.90 28.11
N SER A 386 43.15 -20.90 27.46
CA SER A 386 42.58 -22.05 26.75
C SER A 386 41.99 -21.56 25.44
N ASP A 387 42.09 -22.42 24.43
CA ASP A 387 41.80 -22.08 23.06
C ASP A 387 40.29 -21.91 22.84
N PRO A 388 39.84 -20.78 22.25
CA PRO A 388 38.43 -20.50 22.09
C PRO A 388 37.77 -21.52 21.16
N PHE A 389 36.49 -21.80 21.41
CA PHE A 389 35.66 -22.60 20.51
C PHE A 389 35.17 -21.74 19.35
N LEU A 390 35.19 -22.29 18.14
CA LEU A 390 34.46 -21.74 17.01
C LEU A 390 33.45 -22.76 16.48
N THR A 391 32.30 -22.25 16.07
CA THR A 391 31.18 -23.07 15.59
C THR A 391 30.90 -22.83 14.12
N GLU A 392 30.95 -21.58 13.66
CA GLU A 392 30.45 -21.18 12.34
C GLU A 392 31.24 -19.99 11.76
N VAL A 393 31.29 -19.93 10.43
CA VAL A 393 31.59 -18.71 9.66
C VAL A 393 30.28 -18.26 9.02
N GLY A 394 29.89 -17.01 9.21
CA GLY A 394 28.73 -16.39 8.59
C GLY A 394 29.15 -15.38 7.53
N LEU A 395 28.30 -15.21 6.52
CA LEU A 395 28.45 -14.21 5.47
C LEU A 395 27.12 -13.45 5.34
N HIS A 396 27.09 -12.21 5.81
CA HIS A 396 25.94 -11.34 5.61
C HIS A 396 25.98 -10.76 4.19
N ILE A 397 24.91 -11.02 3.43
CA ILE A 397 24.73 -10.53 2.07
C ILE A 397 23.47 -9.67 1.95
N GLU A 398 23.56 -8.59 1.19
CA GLU A 398 22.39 -7.82 0.78
C GLU A 398 21.68 -8.55 -0.39
N SER A 399 20.36 -8.50 -0.43
CA SER A 399 19.51 -9.14 -1.43
C SER A 399 18.38 -8.20 -1.86
N ASP A 400 18.10 -8.13 -3.17
CA ASP A 400 17.02 -7.34 -3.81
C ASP A 400 15.95 -8.24 -4.46
N THR A 401 16.05 -9.56 -4.25
CA THR A 401 15.09 -10.56 -4.72
C THR A 401 14.98 -11.67 -3.68
N ILE A 402 13.94 -12.49 -3.80
CA ILE A 402 13.76 -13.71 -2.99
C ILE A 402 14.56 -14.92 -3.52
N GLY A 403 15.30 -14.73 -4.62
CA GLY A 403 15.97 -15.76 -5.40
C GLY A 403 16.00 -15.38 -6.88
N THR A 404 16.34 -16.32 -7.75
CA THR A 404 16.35 -16.09 -9.20
C THR A 404 15.01 -16.39 -9.86
N ARG A 405 14.66 -15.66 -10.93
CA ARG A 405 13.50 -15.94 -11.81
C ARG A 405 13.57 -17.28 -12.52
N THR A 406 14.76 -17.71 -12.90
CA THR A 406 15.01 -19.03 -13.51
C THR A 406 16.16 -19.72 -12.79
N SER A 407 16.51 -20.94 -13.20
CA SER A 407 17.71 -21.59 -12.66
C SER A 407 19.00 -20.79 -12.89
N THR A 408 18.99 -19.82 -13.81
CA THR A 408 20.20 -19.25 -14.42
C THR A 408 20.13 -17.74 -14.69
N ALA A 409 19.02 -17.10 -14.30
CA ALA A 409 18.82 -15.67 -14.44
C ALA A 409 17.97 -15.14 -13.30
N LYS A 410 18.41 -14.01 -12.76
CA LYS A 410 17.80 -13.33 -11.62
C LYS A 410 16.45 -12.71 -11.96
#